data_AF-A0A9E8EH09-F1
#
_entry.id   AF-A0A9E8EH09-F1
#
_cell.length_a   1.000
_cell.length_b   1.000
_cell.length_c   1.000
_cell.angle_alpha   90.00
_cell.angle_beta   90.00
_cell.angle_gamma   90.00
#
_symmetry.space_group_name_H-M   'P 1'
#
loop_
_entity.id
_entity.type
_entity.pdbx_description
1 polymer ?
#
loop_
_entity_poly.entity_id
_entity_poly.type
_entity_poly.pdbx_seq_one_letter_code
_entity_poly.pdbx_strand_id
1 'polypeptide(L)' 'MGKRQIVYKAGQIRGNSDLIDKEVNLITIEDRVWHGRIVSVNQSEVILRDARSGKHKFPLDQIDKIYRDIVTDY' A
#
# COMPACT_ATOMS: atom_id res chain seq x y z
N MET A 1 -5.58 11.60 20.52
CA MET A 1 -4.69 11.02 19.49
C MET A 1 -5.08 11.57 18.13
N GLY A 2 -4.14 12.21 17.42
CA GLY A 2 -4.35 12.67 16.05
C GLY A 2 -3.98 11.55 15.07
N LYS A 3 -4.83 11.31 14.07
CA LYS A 3 -4.56 10.34 13.02
C LYS A 3 -4.26 11.09 11.73
N ARG A 4 -3.08 10.86 11.14
CA ARG A 4 -2.73 11.40 9.82
C ARG A 4 -2.77 10.27 8.81
N GLN A 5 -3.58 10.43 7.76
CA GLN A 5 -3.57 9.52 6.62
C GLN A 5 -2.65 10.05 5.53
N ILE A 6 -1.74 9.22 5.04
CA ILE A 6 -0.94 9.49 3.86
C ILE A 6 -1.53 8.71 2.68
N VAL A 7 -1.72 9.40 1.57
CA VAL A 7 -2.22 8.83 0.32
C VAL A 7 -1.11 8.83 -0.71
N TYR A 8 -0.85 7.68 -1.32
CA TYR A 8 0.10 7.51 -2.40
C TYR A 8 -0.66 7.17 -3.68
N LYS A 9 -0.50 7.98 -4.74
CA LYS A 9 -1.02 7.69 -6.08
C LYS A 9 -0.02 6.86 -6.88
N ALA A 10 -0.44 6.24 -7.98
CA ALA A 10 0.39 5.39 -8.84
C ALA A 10 1.82 5.94 -9.11
N GLY A 11 1.95 7.22 -9.44
CA GLY A 11 3.26 7.86 -9.68
C GLY A 11 4.18 7.98 -8.45
N GLN A 12 3.61 8.00 -7.25
CA GLN A 12 4.33 8.06 -5.97
C GLN A 12 4.60 6.67 -5.37
N ILE A 13 3.94 5.62 -5.89
CA ILE A 13 4.15 4.23 -5.48
C ILE A 13 5.34 3.64 -6.23
N ARG A 14 5.48 3.96 -7.52
CA ARG A 14 6.52 3.40 -8.40
C ARG A 14 7.92 3.56 -7.80
N GLY A 15 8.57 2.44 -7.48
CA GLY A 15 9.93 2.43 -6.93
C GLY A 15 10.06 3.04 -5.53
N ASN A 16 8.95 3.29 -4.82
CA ASN A 16 8.98 3.90 -3.49
C ASN A 16 9.30 2.85 -2.42
N SER A 17 10.57 2.77 -2.04
CA SER A 17 11.05 1.87 -0.99
C SER A 17 10.51 2.19 0.40
N ASP A 18 10.05 3.42 0.66
CA ASP A 18 9.54 3.81 1.99
C ASP A 18 8.22 3.12 2.34
N LEU A 19 7.53 2.58 1.33
CA LEU A 19 6.33 1.78 1.49
C LEU A 19 6.63 0.36 2.00
N ILE A 20 7.86 -0.13 1.84
CA ILE A 20 8.24 -1.47 2.29
C ILE A 20 8.09 -1.57 3.81
N ASP A 21 7.57 -2.72 4.25
CA ASP A 21 7.20 -3.03 5.63
C ASP A 21 6.11 -2.15 6.25
N LYS A 22 5.47 -1.27 5.47
CA LYS A 22 4.33 -0.47 5.95
C LYS A 22 3.04 -1.25 5.81
N GLU A 23 2.23 -1.15 6.86
CA GLU A 23 0.85 -1.60 6.85
C GLU A 23 -0.01 -0.54 6.16
N VAL A 24 -0.80 -0.99 5.19
CA VAL A 24 -1.52 -0.12 4.26
C VAL A 24 -2.87 -0.72 3.87
N ASN A 25 -3.73 0.15 3.33
CA ASN A 25 -4.86 -0.26 2.51
C ASN A 25 -4.56 0.09 1.06
N LEU A 26 -4.48 -0.91 0.19
CA LEU A 26 -4.31 -0.75 -1.24
C LEU A 26 -5.69 -0.80 -1.91
N ILE A 27 -5.98 0.17 -2.77
CA ILE A 27 -7.21 0.21 -3.57
C ILE A 27 -6.86 -0.07 -5.02
N THR A 28 -7.57 -1.02 -5.61
CA THR A 28 -7.45 -1.32 -7.04
C THR A 28 -8.35 -0.42 -7.88
N ILE A 29 -8.08 -0.34 -9.18
CA ILE A 29 -8.95 0.37 -10.14
C ILE A 29 -10.38 -0.19 -10.21
N GLU A 30 -10.58 -1.44 -9.75
CA GLU A 30 -11.89 -2.08 -9.62
C GLU A 30 -12.59 -1.75 -8.28
N ASP A 31 -12.08 -0.77 -7.53
CA ASP A 31 -12.59 -0.33 -6.23
C ASP A 31 -12.57 -1.44 -5.15
N ARG A 32 -11.63 -2.39 -5.26
CA ARG A 32 -11.40 -3.40 -4.22
C ARG A 32 -10.34 -2.93 -3.25
N VAL A 33 -10.59 -3.16 -1.96
CA VAL A 33 -9.66 -2.81 -0.88
C VAL A 33 -8.91 -4.04 -0.40
N TRP A 34 -7.59 -3.94 -0.37
CA TRP A 34 -6.68 -4.95 0.15
C TRP A 34 -5.92 -4.39 1.34
N HIS A 35 -6.09 -5.02 2.49
CA HIS A 35 -5.38 -4.66 3.71
C HIS A 35 -4.19 -5.60 3.93
N GLY A 36 -3.02 -5.03 4.22
CA GLY A 36 -1.85 -5.83 4.57
C GLY A 36 -0.57 -5.02 4.63
N ARG A 37 0.56 -5.72 4.68
CA ARG A 37 1.90 -5.14 4.71
C ARG A 37 2.57 -5.24 3.35
N ILE A 38 3.12 -4.14 2.86
CA ILE A 38 3.91 -4.16 1.63
C ILE A 38 5.24 -4.89 1.89
N VAL A 39 5.54 -5.88 1.07
CA VAL A 39 6.77 -6.69 1.16
C VAL A 39 7.77 -6.27 0.08
N SER A 40 7.29 -5.80 -1.07
CA SER A 40 8.14 -5.35 -2.16
C SER A 40 7.42 -4.30 -2.99
N VAL A 41 8.20 -3.34 -3.49
CA VAL A 41 7.78 -2.32 -4.45
C VAL A 41 8.87 -2.24 -5.50
N ASN A 42 8.49 -2.33 -6.77
CA ASN A 42 9.42 -2.10 -7.88
C ASN A 42 8.81 -1.11 -8.88
N GLN A 43 9.35 -1.06 -10.10
CA GLN A 43 8.90 -0.11 -11.12
C GLN A 43 7.58 -0.50 -11.82
N SER A 44 7.12 -1.73 -11.66
CA SER A 44 5.95 -2.29 -12.36
C SER A 44 4.89 -2.89 -11.44
N GLU A 45 5.25 -3.30 -10.22
CA GLU A 45 4.35 -3.99 -9.31
C GLU A 45 4.64 -3.71 -7.83
N VAL A 46 3.66 -4.08 -7.02
CA VAL A 46 3.69 -4.08 -5.56
C VAL A 46 3.31 -5.47 -5.06
N ILE A 47 4.04 -5.99 -4.09
CA ILE A 47 3.70 -7.22 -3.38
C ILE A 47 3.19 -6.86 -1.99
N LEU A 48 1.96 -7.29 -1.69
CA LEU A 48 1.31 -7.10 -0.40
C LEU A 48 1.12 -8.47 0.28
N ARG A 49 1.46 -8.56 1.56
CA ARG A 49 1.17 -9.71 2.41
C ARG A 49 -0.01 -9.40 3.32
N ASP A 50 -1.09 -10.18 3.20
CA ASP A 50 -2.27 -10.03 4.05
C ASP A 50 -2.06 -10.59 5.46
N ALA A 51 -3.04 -10.39 6.35
CA ALA A 51 -3.00 -10.87 7.73
C ALA A 51 -3.01 -12.40 7.86
N ARG A 52 -3.42 -13.13 6.81
CA ARG A 52 -3.41 -14.60 6.74
C ARG A 52 -2.11 -15.13 6.12
N SER A 53 -1.10 -14.27 5.96
CA SER A 53 0.20 -14.55 5.33
C SER A 53 0.13 -14.84 3.82
N GLY A 54 -1.01 -14.59 3.17
CA GLY A 54 -1.16 -14.65 1.72
C GLY A 54 -0.39 -13.53 1.05
N LYS A 55 0.39 -13.85 0.00
CA LYS A 55 1.11 -12.87 -0.82
C LYS A 55 0.32 -12.58 -2.10
N HIS A 56 0.07 -11.30 -2.34
CA HIS A 56 -0.68 -10.81 -3.49
C HIS A 56 0.19 -9.86 -4.29
N LYS A 57 0.25 -10.07 -5.60
CA LYS A 57 1.01 -9.26 -6.54
C LYS A 57 0.05 -8.35 -7.30
N PHE A 58 0.29 -7.05 -7.24
CA PHE A 58 -0.51 -6.03 -7.89
C PHE A 58 0.35 -5.27 -8.90
N PRO A 59 0.05 -5.38 -10.21
CA PRO A 59 0.57 -4.46 -11.22
C PRO A 59 0.23 -3.00 -10.86
N LEU A 60 1.17 -2.06 -11.03
CA LEU A 60 0.97 -0.65 -10.64
C LEU A 60 -0.17 0.03 -11.41
N ASP A 61 -0.45 -0.42 -12.64
CA ASP A 61 -1.56 0.05 -13.48
C ASP A 61 -2.93 -0.42 -12.98
N GLN A 62 -2.97 -1.44 -12.12
CA GLN A 62 -4.18 -1.92 -11.46
C GLN A 62 -4.41 -1.29 -10.07
N ILE A 63 -3.50 -0.44 -9.60
CA ILE A 63 -3.60 0.24 -8.30
C ILE A 63 -4.08 1.67 -8.53
N ASP A 64 -5.20 2.03 -7.91
CA ASP A 64 -5.67 3.42 -7.86
C ASP A 64 -4.81 4.22 -6.86
N LYS A 65 -4.79 3.76 -5.60
CA LYS A 65 -4.08 4.44 -4.50
C LYS A 65 -3.74 3.50 -3.35
N ILE A 66 -2.76 3.92 -2.54
CA ILE A 66 -2.41 3.27 -1.28
C ILE A 66 -2.62 4.26 -0.14
N TYR A 67 -3.32 3.83 0.90
CA TYR A 67 -3.49 4.55 2.15
C TYR A 67 -2.61 4.00 3.24
N ARG A 68 -1.98 4.89 3.99
CA ARG A 68 -1.25 4.55 5.20
C ARG A 68 -1.70 5.45 6.33
N ASP A 69 -2.07 4.84 7.44
CA ASP A 69 -2.39 5.57 8.65
C ASP A 69 -1.15 5.73 9.52
N ILE A 70 -0.93 6.94 10.02
CA ILE A 70 0.08 7.25 11.03
C ILE A 70 -0.67 7.73 12.27
N VAL A 71 -0.57 6.94 13.33
CA VAL A 71 -1.06 7.31 14.66
C VAL A 71 0.11 7.96 15.39
N THR A 72 -0.11 9.18 15.88
CA THR A 72 0.84 9.86 16.76
C THR A 72 0.24 9.87 18.15
N ASP A 73 0.88 9.15 19.06
CA ASP A 73 0.61 9.22 20.49
C ASP A 73 1.28 10.50 21.00
N TYR A 74 0.49 11.42 21.54
CA TYR A 74 1.02 12.57 22.27
C TYR A 74 1.29 12.16 23.71
#